data_AF-A0A0G0MSV9-F1
#
_entry.id   AF-A0A0G0MSV9-F1
#
_cell.length_a   1.000
_cell.length_b   1.000
_cell.length_c   1.000
_cell.angle_alpha   90.00
_cell.angle_beta   90.00
_cell.angle_gamma   90.00
#
_symmetry.space_group_name_H-M   'P 1'
#
loop_
_entity.id
_entity.type
_entity.pdbx_description
1 polymer ?
#
loop_
_entity_poly.entity_id
_entity_poly.type
_entity_poly.pdbx_seq_one_letter_code
_entity_poly.pdbx_strand_id
1 'polypeptide(L)' 'MENNKNKNVIITGGSRGIGKAIARKMLELGYNVFICGRNKEELKKTKQEFILSGEIDYFVLDIS' A
#
# COMPACT_ATOMS: atom_id res chain seq x y z
N MET A 1 -12.53 3.44 19.51
CA MET A 1 -11.95 3.20 18.17
C MET A 1 -10.53 2.73 18.39
N GLU A 2 -10.19 1.52 17.94
CA GLU A 2 -8.82 0.99 18.04
C GLU A 2 -7.87 1.89 17.24
N ASN A 3 -6.72 2.24 17.84
CA ASN A 3 -5.71 3.09 17.20
C ASN A 3 -4.80 2.19 16.36
N ASN A 4 -5.05 2.08 15.05
CA ASN A 4 -4.32 1.17 14.16
C ASN A 4 -2.90 1.64 13.76
N LYS A 5 -2.43 2.76 14.34
CA LYS A 5 -1.14 3.42 14.07
C LYS A 5 0.13 2.56 14.21
N ASN A 6 0.02 1.34 14.74
CA ASN A 6 1.16 0.42 14.90
C ASN A 6 0.94 -0.93 14.19
N LYS A 7 -0.11 -1.06 13.37
CA LYS A 7 -0.40 -2.31 12.64
C LYS A 7 0.07 -2.19 11.20
N ASN A 8 0.80 -3.21 10.75
CA ASN A 8 1.31 -3.30 9.38
C ASN A 8 0.34 -4.13 8.52
N VAL A 9 0.09 -3.70 7.29
CA VAL A 9 -0.73 -4.43 6.30
C VAL A 9 0.06 -4.58 5.02
N ILE A 10 0.08 -5.79 4.46
CA ILE A 10 0.61 -6.06 3.12
C ILE A 10 -0.54 -6.31 2.14
N ILE A 11 -0.47 -5.67 0.97
CA ILE A 11 -1.47 -5.77 -0.08
C ILE A 11 -0.78 -6.27 -1.35
N THR A 12 -1.13 -7.49 -1.74
CA THR A 12 -0.75 -8.07 -3.02
C THR A 12 -1.51 -7.41 -4.17
N GLY A 13 -0.84 -7.14 -5.29
CA GLY A 13 -1.44 -6.43 -6.41
C GLY A 13 -1.82 -4.98 -6.09
N GLY A 14 -1.16 -4.36 -5.11
CA GLY A 14 -1.50 -3.04 -4.59
C GLY A 14 -1.20 -1.85 -5.52
N SER A 15 -0.60 -2.07 -6.69
CA SER A 15 -0.19 -1.01 -7.63
C SER A 15 -1.34 -0.39 -8.45
N ARG A 16 -2.51 -1.05 -8.50
CA ARG A 16 -3.65 -0.61 -9.33
C ARG A 16 -4.98 -1.20 -8.87
N GLY A 17 -6.07 -0.74 -9.48
CA GLY A 17 -7.41 -1.30 -9.32
C GLY A 17 -7.84 -1.42 -7.85
N ILE A 18 -8.39 -2.59 -7.50
CA ILE A 18 -8.91 -2.88 -6.16
C ILE A 18 -7.80 -2.82 -5.10
N GLY A 19 -6.63 -3.41 -5.37
CA GLY A 19 -5.51 -3.40 -4.42
C GLY A 19 -5.08 -1.99 -4.04
N LYS A 20 -5.01 -1.08 -5.02
CA LYS A 20 -4.72 0.34 -4.77
C LYS A 20 -5.82 1.03 -3.98
N ALA A 21 -7.09 0.75 -4.25
CA ALA A 21 -8.20 1.31 -3.49
C ALA A 21 -8.19 0.86 -2.02
N ILE A 22 -7.84 -0.42 -1.77
CA ILE A 22 -7.66 -0.96 -0.42
C ILE A 22 -6.47 -0.28 0.27
N ALA A 23 -5.34 -0.09 -0.42
CA ALA A 23 -4.16 0.60 0.13
C ALA A 23 -4.50 1.99 0.63
N ARG A 24 -5.22 2.78 -0.17
CA ARG A 24 -5.73 4.08 0.24
C ARG A 24 -6.60 3.99 1.49
N LYS A 25 -7.52 3.03 1.54
CA LYS A 25 -8.42 2.88 2.70
C LYS A 25 -7.68 2.51 3.97
N MET A 26 -6.65 1.66 3.88
CA MET A 26 -5.83 1.27 5.02
C MET A 26 -5.01 2.44 5.55
N LEU A 27 -4.48 3.29 4.67
CA LEU A 27 -3.81 4.54 5.08
C LEU A 27 -4.76 5.48 5.81
N GLU A 28 -5.98 5.70 5.30
CA GLU A 28 -7.02 6.50 5.97
C GLU A 28 -7.37 5.97 7.36
N LEU A 29 -7.30 4.65 7.55
CA LEU A 29 -7.54 3.98 8.84
C LEU A 29 -6.30 4.01 9.76
N GLY A 30 -5.18 4.57 9.30
CA GLY A 30 -3.95 4.76 10.08
C GLY A 30 -3.02 3.55 10.11
N TYR A 31 -3.12 2.61 9.19
CA TYR A 31 -2.17 1.50 9.09
C TYR A 31 -0.87 1.91 8.37
N ASN A 32 0.21 1.18 8.66
CA ASN A 32 1.42 1.21 7.82
C ASN A 32 1.21 0.23 6.66
N VAL A 33 1.28 0.72 5.43
CA VAL A 33 0.87 -0.04 4.25
C VAL A 33 2.07 -0.45 3.41
N PHE A 34 2.13 -1.73 3.07
CA PHE A 34 3.10 -2.27 2.12
C PHE A 34 2.34 -2.82 0.91
N ILE A 35 2.71 -2.39 -0.29
CA ILE A 35 2.13 -2.91 -1.53
C ILE A 35 3.15 -3.78 -2.27
N CYS A 36 2.72 -4.81 -2.98
CA CYS A 36 3.63 -5.60 -3.81
C CYS A 36 3.05 -5.98 -5.17
N GLY A 37 3.96 -6.27 -6.10
CA GLY A 37 3.63 -6.68 -7.46
C GLY A 37 4.86 -6.66 -8.38
N ARG A 38 4.65 -6.92 -9.66
CA ARG A 38 5.74 -7.13 -10.62
C ARG A 38 6.24 -5.85 -11.29
N ASN A 39 5.38 -4.83 -11.40
CA ASN A 39 5.73 -3.59 -12.10
C ASN A 39 6.22 -2.53 -11.11
N LYS A 40 7.54 -2.31 -11.08
CA LYS A 40 8.19 -1.32 -10.22
C LYS A 40 7.67 0.10 -10.43
N GLU A 41 7.45 0.52 -11.67
CA GLU A 41 7.03 1.89 -11.96
C GLU A 41 5.59 2.16 -11.49
N GLU A 42 4.68 1.19 -11.65
CA GLU A 42 3.32 1.31 -11.09
C GLU A 42 3.33 1.37 -9.56
N LEU A 43 4.18 0.55 -8.90
CA LEU A 43 4.34 0.56 -7.44
C LEU A 43 4.90 1.89 -6.95
N LYS A 44 5.95 2.39 -7.59
CA LYS A 44 6.56 3.69 -7.27
C LYS A 44 5.57 4.84 -7.44
N LYS A 45 4.81 4.83 -8.55
CA LYS A 45 3.74 5.83 -8.79
C LYS A 45 2.69 5.79 -7.69
N THR A 46 2.27 4.59 -7.27
CA THR A 46 1.28 4.43 -6.19
C THR A 46 1.81 4.91 -4.84
N LYS A 47 3.07 4.58 -4.48
CA LYS A 47 3.72 5.11 -3.28
C LYS A 47 3.76 6.64 -3.29
N GLN A 48 4.16 7.24 -4.41
CA GLN A 48 4.23 8.70 -4.54
C GLN A 48 2.85 9.37 -4.41
N GLU A 49 1.80 8.76 -4.96
CA GLU A 49 0.43 9.27 -4.84
C GLU A 49 -0.07 9.31 -3.39
N PHE A 50 0.39 8.37 -2.55
CA PHE A 50 -0.10 8.20 -1.19
C PHE A 50 0.89 8.62 -0.10
N ILE A 51 2.04 9.17 -0.45
CA ILE A 51 3.09 9.52 0.52
C ILE A 51 2.66 10.55 1.57
N LEU A 52 1.65 11.38 1.24
CA LEU A 52 1.06 12.36 2.16
C LEU A 52 -0.10 11.78 2.99
N SER A 53 -0.58 10.58 2.65
CA SER A 53 -1.73 9.93 3.31
C SER A 53 -1.31 9.05 4.48
N GLY A 54 -0.03 8.69 4.61
CA GLY A 54 0.50 7.89 5.71
C GLY A 54 1.78 7.14 5.32
N GLU A 55 2.20 6.19 6.18
CA GLU A 55 3.37 5.36 5.91
C GLU A 55 3.05 4.32 4.84
N ILE A 56 3.74 4.41 3.70
CA ILE A 56 3.61 3.45 2.61
C ILE A 56 4.97 3.09 2.00
N ASP A 57 5.20 1.79 1.76
CA ASP A 57 6.31 1.31 0.95
C ASP A 57 5.89 0.18 -0.01
N TYR A 58 6.82 -0.25 -0.88
CA TYR A 58 6.56 -1.31 -1.84
C TYR A 58 7.68 -2.35 -1.97
N PHE A 59 7.28 -3.55 -2.38
CA PHE A 59 8.19 -4.62 -2.79
C PHE A 59 7.90 -5.06 -4.22
N VAL A 60 8.95 -5.16 -5.03
CA VAL A 60 8.86 -5.75 -6.37
C VAL A 60 9.04 -7.26 -6.23
N LEU A 61 7.99 -8.02 -6.47
CA LEU A 61 8.00 -9.48 -6.39
C LEU A 61 6.88 -10.11 -7.23
N ASP A 62 7.08 -11.37 -7.61
CA ASP A 62 6.00 -12.25 -8.04
C ASP A 62 5.53 -13.08 -6.84
N ILE A 63 4.23 -13.37 -6.78
CA ILE A 63 3.61 -14.06 -5.64
C ILE A 63 3.59 -15.58 -5.84
N SER A 64 3.62 -16.04 -7.10
CA SER A 64 3.64 -17.46 -7.46
C SER A 64 4.90 -18.18 -7.02
#